data_AF-C1C7R9-F1
#
_entry.id   AF-C1C7R9-F1
#
_cell.length_a   1.000
_cell.length_b   1.000
_cell.length_c   1.000
_cell.angle_alpha   90.00
_cell.angle_beta   90.00
_cell.angle_gamma   90.00
#
_symmetry.space_group_name_H-M   'P 1'
#
loop_
_entity.id
_entity.type
_entity.pdbx_description
1 polymer ?
#
loop_
_entity_poly.entity_id
_entity_poly.type
_entity_poly.pdbx_seq_one_letter_code
_entity_poly.pdbx_strand_id
1 'polypeptide(L)'
;MKIRMRNTIQFDEQLEVIDRLYDVEVHEKGDYSYLLFYNEEKEKVVIKFHGQELVMSRFSNPKTIMRFLKDSDSLAYIPTPMGMQEFIIQTSRYQVDRQKIELAYQLQNQEGHPFASYQLEITWG
;
A
#
# COMPACT_ATOMS: atom_id res chain seq x y z
N MET A 1 5.01 -19.25 4.98
CA MET A 1 4.15 -18.72 3.90
C MET A 1 4.87 -17.53 3.27
N LYS A 2 4.62 -17.22 2.00
CA LYS A 2 5.21 -16.05 1.35
C LYS A 2 4.13 -15.02 1.01
N ILE A 3 4.52 -13.74 0.97
CA ILE A 3 3.74 -12.66 0.38
C ILE A 3 4.46 -12.17 -0.87
N ARG A 4 3.76 -12.09 -2.00
CA ARG A 4 4.24 -11.47 -3.23
C ARG A 4 3.55 -10.13 -3.41
N MET A 5 4.35 -9.10 -3.62
CA MET A 5 3.92 -7.72 -3.84
C MET A 5 4.37 -7.32 -5.25
N ARG A 6 3.43 -7.21 -6.18
CA ARG A 6 3.70 -6.71 -7.54
C ARG A 6 3.10 -5.32 -7.67
N ASN A 7 3.96 -4.31 -7.76
CA ASN A 7 3.58 -2.92 -7.88
C ASN A 7 3.98 -2.39 -9.26
N THR A 8 3.00 -1.92 -10.03
CA THR A 8 3.23 -1.19 -11.27
C THR A 8 3.04 0.29 -10.98
N ILE A 9 4.08 1.08 -11.18
CA ILE A 9 4.16 2.49 -10.81
C ILE A 9 4.33 3.30 -12.09
N GLN A 10 3.39 4.21 -12.35
CA GLN A 10 3.51 5.23 -13.38
C GLN A 10 3.86 6.55 -12.70
N PHE A 11 5.03 7.09 -13.01
CA PHE A 11 5.51 8.39 -12.54
C PHE A 11 5.95 9.21 -13.75
N ASP A 12 5.27 10.32 -14.02
CA ASP A 12 5.39 11.09 -15.28
C ASP A 12 5.32 10.17 -16.51
N GLU A 13 6.36 10.13 -17.35
CA GLU A 13 6.45 9.27 -18.53
C GLU A 13 7.08 7.89 -18.23
N GLN A 14 7.54 7.66 -17.01
CA GLN A 14 8.22 6.42 -16.61
C GLN A 14 7.25 5.39 -16.04
N LEU A 15 7.32 4.17 -16.57
CA LEU A 15 6.64 3.00 -16.03
C LEU A 15 7.67 2.06 -15.37
N GLU A 16 7.45 1.76 -14.10
CA GLU A 16 8.26 0.79 -13.34
C GLU A 16 7.39 -0.37 -12.85
N VAL A 17 7.90 -1.59 -12.92
CA VAL A 17 7.24 -2.78 -12.36
C VAL A 17 8.19 -3.41 -11.34
N ILE A 18 7.76 -3.39 -10.08
CA ILE A 18 8.51 -3.95 -8.95
C ILE A 18 7.79 -5.20 -8.47
N ASP A 19 8.52 -6.31 -8.35
CA ASP A 19 7.99 -7.58 -7.85
C ASP A 19 8.87 -8.07 -6.70
N ARG A 20 8.28 -8.22 -5.50
CA ARG A 20 9.00 -8.58 -4.28
C ARG A 20 8.32 -9.74 -3.57
N LEU A 21 9.13 -10.57 -2.94
CA LEU A 21 8.69 -11.73 -2.17
C LEU A 21 9.29 -11.68 -0.77
N TYR A 22 8.44 -11.81 0.27
CA TYR A 22 8.87 -11.81 1.67
C TYR A 22 8.27 -13.00 2.42
N ASP A 23 8.88 -13.37 3.55
CA ASP A 23 8.20 -14.21 4.55
C ASP A 23 7.07 -13.42 5.20
N VAL A 24 5.91 -14.06 5.37
CA VAL A 24 4.72 -13.42 5.93
C VAL A 24 4.08 -14.27 7.01
N GLU A 25 3.62 -13.61 8.06
CA GLU A 25 2.68 -14.13 9.03
C GLU A 25 1.28 -13.61 8.73
N VAL A 26 0.29 -14.49 8.82
CA VAL A 26 -1.11 -14.13 8.61
C VAL A 26 -1.91 -14.39 9.85
N HIS A 27 -2.67 -13.37 10.24
CA HIS A 27 -3.50 -13.38 11.44
C HIS A 27 -4.89 -12.88 11.09
N GLU A 28 -5.91 -13.41 11.75
CA GLU A 28 -7.31 -12.99 11.62
C GLU A 28 -7.83 -12.54 12.98
N LYS A 29 -8.54 -11.40 13.02
CA LYS A 29 -9.16 -10.88 14.25
C LYS A 29 -10.44 -10.15 13.92
N GLY A 30 -11.57 -10.76 14.28
CA GLY A 30 -12.89 -10.27 13.84
C GLY A 30 -12.99 -10.29 12.32
N ASP A 31 -13.52 -9.23 11.74
CA ASP A 31 -13.68 -9.10 10.27
C ASP A 31 -12.40 -8.67 9.54
N TYR A 32 -11.27 -8.56 10.26
CA TYR A 32 -10.02 -8.09 9.70
C TYR A 32 -8.99 -9.21 9.56
N SER A 33 -8.30 -9.18 8.44
CA SER A 33 -7.11 -9.98 8.17
C SER A 33 -5.86 -9.09 8.26
N TYR A 34 -4.75 -9.71 8.66
CA TYR A 34 -3.48 -9.03 8.88
C TYR A 34 -2.36 -9.80 8.17
N LEU A 35 -1.59 -9.11 7.34
CA LEU A 35 -0.32 -9.61 6.79
C LEU A 35 0.84 -8.88 7.48
N LEU A 36 1.72 -9.62 8.15
CA LEU A 36 2.87 -9.08 8.84
C LEU A 36 4.14 -9.63 8.19
N PHE A 37 5.02 -8.74 7.73
CA PHE A 37 6.30 -9.12 7.14
C PHE A 37 7.36 -8.06 7.42
N TYR A 38 8.61 -8.37 7.07
CA TYR A 38 9.70 -7.42 7.06
C TYR A 38 10.16 -7.18 5.62
N ASN A 39 10.32 -5.92 5.24
CA ASN A 39 10.81 -5.55 3.92
C ASN A 39 12.35 -5.72 3.81
N GLU A 40 12.91 -5.34 2.67
CA GLU A 40 14.35 -5.36 2.39
C GLU A 40 15.19 -4.54 3.38
N GLU A 41 14.62 -3.46 3.93
CA GLU A 41 15.24 -2.60 4.93
C GLU A 41 15.08 -3.12 6.37
N LYS A 42 14.56 -4.35 6.54
CA LYS A 42 14.24 -4.96 7.85
C LYS A 42 13.24 -4.15 8.68
N GLU A 43 12.41 -3.36 8.02
CA GLU A 43 11.33 -2.62 8.66
C GLU A 43 10.08 -3.48 8.70
N LYS A 44 9.40 -3.46 9.84
CA LYS A 44 8.14 -4.17 9.99
C LYS A 44 7.07 -3.49 9.13
N VAL A 45 6.36 -4.28 8.33
CA VAL A 45 5.19 -3.86 7.58
C VAL A 45 3.98 -4.63 8.09
N VAL A 46 2.90 -3.91 8.34
CA VAL A 46 1.60 -4.48 8.74
C VAL A 46 0.55 -4.00 7.75
N ILE A 47 -0.09 -4.96 7.09
CA ILE A 47 -1.24 -4.71 6.23
C ILE A 47 -2.47 -5.23 6.97
N LYS A 48 -3.34 -4.32 7.42
CA LYS A 48 -4.64 -4.64 8.03
C LYS A 48 -5.72 -4.34 7.00
N PHE A 49 -6.60 -5.30 6.71
CA PHE A 49 -7.60 -5.11 5.67
C PHE A 49 -8.90 -5.86 5.96
N HIS A 50 -9.99 -5.38 5.36
CA HIS A 50 -11.30 -6.03 5.30
C HIS A 50 -12.03 -5.58 4.04
N GLY A 51 -13.33 -5.86 3.88
CA GLY A 51 -14.06 -5.56 2.63
C GLY A 51 -14.12 -4.09 2.17
N GLN A 52 -13.91 -3.10 3.05
CA GLN A 52 -14.09 -1.67 2.71
C GLN A 52 -12.79 -0.84 2.72
N GLU A 53 -11.77 -1.30 3.43
CA GLU A 53 -10.49 -0.58 3.50
C GLU A 53 -9.28 -1.51 3.67
N LEU A 54 -8.12 -0.95 3.33
CA LEU A 54 -6.81 -1.46 3.68
C LEU A 54 -5.98 -0.36 4.34
N VAL A 55 -5.35 -0.69 5.47
CA VAL A 55 -4.37 0.15 6.15
C VAL A 55 -3.01 -0.52 6.07
N MET A 56 -2.04 0.14 5.43
CA MET A 56 -0.66 -0.29 5.38
C MET A 56 0.17 0.59 6.33
N SER A 57 0.82 -0.03 7.30
CA SER A 57 1.74 0.65 8.23
C SER A 57 3.15 0.11 8.04
N ARG A 58 4.07 0.97 7.63
CA ARG A 58 5.52 0.70 7.59
C ARG A 58 6.16 1.36 8.80
N PHE A 59 6.74 0.55 9.68
CA PHE A 59 7.43 1.01 10.90
C PHE A 59 8.86 1.44 10.60
N SER A 60 8.98 2.37 9.64
CA SER A 60 10.19 3.10 9.29
C SER A 60 10.45 4.25 10.26
N ASN A 61 11.59 4.95 10.10
CA ASN A 61 11.85 6.20 10.80
C ASN A 61 12.02 7.36 9.78
N PRO A 62 11.00 8.21 9.58
CA PRO A 62 9.71 8.26 10.28
C PRO A 62 8.73 7.17 9.84
N LYS A 63 7.76 6.85 10.70
CA LYS A 63 6.71 5.84 10.43
C LYS A 63 5.79 6.33 9.30
N THR A 64 5.51 5.46 8.33
CA THR A 64 4.55 5.75 7.25
C THR A 64 3.27 4.93 7.44
N ILE A 65 2.12 5.59 7.29
CA ILE A 65 0.80 4.94 7.31
C ILE A 65 0.03 5.40 6.09
N MET A 66 -0.48 4.45 5.30
CA MET A 66 -1.33 4.69 4.14
C MET A 66 -2.66 3.97 4.33
N ARG A 67 -3.77 4.66 4.05
CA ARG A 67 -5.11 4.10 4.15
C ARG A 67 -5.79 4.17 2.77
N PHE A 68 -6.27 3.05 2.30
CA PHE A 68 -6.95 2.94 1.02
C PHE A 68 -8.41 2.64 1.30
N LEU A 69 -9.28 3.56 0.89
CA LEU A 69 -10.71 3.56 1.18
C LEU A 69 -11.45 3.36 -0.14
N LYS A 70 -12.45 2.48 -0.16
CA LYS A 70 -13.18 2.18 -1.40
C LYS A 70 -13.93 3.38 -1.99
N ASP A 71 -14.46 4.25 -1.11
CA ASP A 71 -15.45 5.27 -1.46
C ASP A 71 -15.01 6.70 -1.09
N SER A 72 -13.77 6.90 -0.65
CA SER A 72 -13.26 8.23 -0.28
C SER A 72 -11.74 8.33 -0.39
N ASP A 73 -11.24 9.56 -0.39
CA ASP A 73 -9.80 9.81 -0.34
C ASP A 73 -9.27 9.74 1.11
N SER A 74 -7.96 9.58 1.25
CA SER A 74 -7.29 9.67 2.55
C SER A 74 -6.00 10.49 2.45
N LEU A 75 -5.37 10.79 3.58
CA LEU A 75 -4.09 11.49 3.64
C LEU A 75 -2.99 10.56 4.12
N ALA A 76 -1.79 10.74 3.57
CA ALA A 76 -0.57 10.09 4.06
C ALA A 76 0.61 11.07 4.07
N TYR A 77 1.44 10.95 5.11
CA TYR A 77 2.72 11.62 5.19
C TYR A 77 3.81 10.63 4.79
N ILE A 78 4.48 10.88 3.66
CA ILE A 78 5.46 9.98 3.07
C ILE A 78 6.83 10.67 3.09
N PRO A 79 7.89 10.01 3.63
CA PRO A 79 9.24 10.49 3.50
C PRO A 79 9.71 10.39 2.05
N THR A 80 10.18 11.50 1.49
CA THR A 80 10.77 11.58 0.16
C THR A 80 12.19 12.14 0.25
N PRO A 81 13.01 12.07 -0.82
CA PRO A 81 14.32 12.74 -0.83
C PRO A 81 14.25 14.26 -0.57
N MET A 82 13.10 14.90 -0.83
CA MET A 82 12.87 16.33 -0.56
C MET A 82 12.37 16.60 0.88
N GLY A 83 12.22 15.57 1.70
CA GLY A 83 11.65 15.64 3.04
C GLY A 83 10.28 14.98 3.16
N MET A 84 9.62 15.21 4.29
CA MET A 84 8.26 14.72 4.51
C MET A 84 7.28 15.48 3.62
N GLN A 85 6.50 14.74 2.83
CA GLN A 85 5.45 15.30 1.98
C GLN A 85 4.10 14.71 2.37
N GLU A 86 3.06 15.53 2.28
CA GLU A 86 1.67 15.09 2.44
C GLU A 86 1.07 14.80 1.06
N PHE A 87 0.44 13.64 0.94
CA PHE A 87 -0.26 13.22 -0.27
C PHE A 87 -1.71 12.88 0.03
N ILE A 88 -2.58 13.22 -0.92
CA ILE A 88 -3.92 12.67 -1.02
C ILE A 88 -3.80 11.30 -1.71
N ILE A 89 -4.36 10.26 -1.09
CA ILE A 89 -4.49 8.93 -1.67
C ILE A 89 -5.91 8.83 -2.24
N GLN A 90 -6.00 8.87 -3.56
CA GLN A 90 -7.24 8.58 -4.27
C GLN A 90 -7.26 7.10 -4.67
N THR A 91 -8.16 6.32 -4.09
CA THR A 91 -8.27 4.88 -4.39
C THR A 91 -9.36 4.66 -5.44
N SER A 92 -8.97 4.22 -6.64
CA SER A 92 -9.91 3.95 -7.73
C SER A 92 -10.36 2.49 -7.78
N ARG A 93 -9.58 1.57 -7.21
CA ARG A 93 -9.96 0.17 -7.07
C ARG A 93 -9.42 -0.40 -5.76
N TYR A 94 -10.29 -1.08 -5.02
CA TYR A 94 -9.92 -1.92 -3.89
C TYR A 94 -10.78 -3.18 -3.91
N GLN A 95 -10.15 -4.34 -4.10
CA GLN A 95 -10.82 -5.64 -4.15
C GLN A 95 -10.02 -6.68 -3.39
N VAL A 96 -10.73 -7.52 -2.64
CA VAL A 96 -10.17 -8.65 -1.89
C VAL A 96 -10.85 -9.91 -2.41
N ASP A 97 -10.07 -10.88 -2.89
CA ASP A 97 -10.53 -12.23 -3.24
C ASP A 97 -9.58 -13.26 -2.65
N ARG A 98 -10.08 -14.10 -1.73
CA ARG A 98 -9.34 -15.18 -1.07
C ARG A 98 -8.00 -14.70 -0.50
N GLN A 99 -6.91 -14.95 -1.22
CA GLN A 99 -5.54 -14.65 -0.82
C GLN A 99 -4.88 -13.64 -1.78
N LYS A 100 -5.71 -12.76 -2.35
CA LYS A 100 -5.32 -11.70 -3.28
C LYS A 100 -6.01 -10.39 -2.93
N ILE A 101 -5.24 -9.31 -2.96
CA ILE A 101 -5.75 -7.93 -2.91
C ILE A 101 -5.31 -7.23 -4.18
N GLU A 102 -6.25 -6.58 -4.86
CA GLU A 102 -5.99 -5.70 -5.99
C GLU A 102 -6.31 -4.26 -5.60
N LEU A 103 -5.33 -3.40 -5.81
CA LEU A 103 -5.39 -2.01 -5.40
C LEU A 103 -4.92 -1.11 -6.54
N ALA A 104 -5.78 -0.19 -6.98
CA ALA A 104 -5.41 0.87 -7.90
C ALA A 104 -5.63 2.20 -7.20
N TYR A 105 -4.61 3.04 -7.17
CA TYR A 105 -4.67 4.34 -6.49
C TYR A 105 -3.71 5.33 -7.11
N GLN A 106 -3.95 6.61 -6.83
CA GLN A 106 -3.07 7.70 -7.18
C GLN A 106 -2.65 8.45 -5.92
N LEU A 107 -1.37 8.80 -5.85
CA LEU A 107 -0.90 9.85 -4.94
C LEU A 107 -1.05 11.18 -5.65
N GLN A 108 -1.68 12.14 -5.00
CA GLN A 108 -1.84 13.51 -5.49
C GLN A 108 -1.24 14.49 -4.49
N ASN A 109 -0.72 15.60 -4.98
CA ASN A 109 -0.33 16.70 -4.10
C ASN A 109 -1.57 17.35 -3.45
N GLN A 110 -1.37 18.33 -2.56
CA GLN A 110 -2.46 19.05 -1.89
C GLN A 110 -3.38 19.84 -2.85
N GLU A 111 -2.92 20.11 -4.07
CA GLU A 111 -3.71 20.78 -5.12
C GLU A 111 -4.54 19.79 -5.94
N GLY A 112 -4.45 18.48 -5.66
CA GLY A 112 -5.15 17.41 -6.38
C GLY A 112 -4.46 16.98 -7.67
N HIS A 113 -3.23 17.46 -7.93
CA HIS A 113 -2.50 17.10 -9.13
C HIS A 113 -1.84 15.72 -8.95
N PRO A 114 -1.94 14.83 -9.94
CA PRO A 114 -1.25 13.54 -9.93
C PRO A 114 0.24 13.67 -9.65
N PHE A 115 0.72 12.94 -8.64
CA PHE A 115 2.14 12.70 -8.41
C PHE A 115 2.56 11.37 -9.03
N ALA A 116 1.85 10.28 -8.70
CA ALA A 116 2.15 8.94 -9.20
C ALA A 116 0.90 8.06 -9.18
N SER A 117 0.78 7.15 -10.14
CA SER A 117 -0.32 6.18 -10.21
C SER A 117 0.21 4.77 -9.98
N TYR A 118 -0.54 3.97 -9.22
CA TYR A 118 -0.12 2.67 -8.75
C TYR A 118 -1.16 1.60 -9.07
N GLN A 119 -0.69 0.44 -9.51
CA GLN A 119 -1.44 -0.80 -9.53
C GLN A 119 -0.68 -1.83 -8.69
N LEU A 120 -1.19 -2.09 -7.50
CA LEU A 120 -0.61 -3.01 -6.53
C LEU A 120 -1.44 -4.29 -6.47
N GLU A 121 -0.79 -5.40 -6.76
CA GLU A 121 -1.30 -6.74 -6.47
C GLU A 121 -0.53 -7.32 -5.29
N ILE A 122 -1.28 -7.81 -4.30
CA ILE A 122 -0.75 -8.49 -3.13
C ILE A 122 -1.32 -9.90 -3.11
N THR A 123 -0.46 -10.91 -3.11
CA THR A 123 -0.88 -12.31 -2.95
C THR A 123 -0.10 -12.97 -1.83
N TRP A 124 -0.71 -13.92 -1.13
CA TRP A 124 -0.03 -14.71 -0.09
C TRP A 124 -0.41 -16.18 -0.15
N GLY A 125 0.50 -17.06 0.24
CA GLY A 125 0.34 -18.51 0.16
C GLY A 125 1.63 -19.28 0.34
#